data_AF-A0A966RRS7-F1
#
_entry.id   AF-A0A966RRS7-F1
#
_cell.length_a   1.000
_cell.length_b   1.000
_cell.length_c   1.000
_cell.angle_alpha   90.00
_cell.angle_beta   90.00
_cell.angle_gamma   90.00
#
_symmetry.space_group_name_H-M   'P 1'
#
loop_
_entity.id
_entity.type
_entity.pdbx_description
1 polymer ?
#
loop_
_entity_poly.entity_id
_entity_poly.type
_entity_poly.pdbx_seq_one_letter_code
_entity_poly.pdbx_strand_id
1 'polypeptide(L)'
;GLDGIYIGPSDLGLSLGGIPKLDQTDPPIVDAIKTILKAAKKHGVHPGIHCGTTEYAKQAIAWGFDLVTIAADNALLNLAAKAAVADMRGSPLTPGSSGPY
;
A
#
# COMPACT_ATOMS: atom_id res chain seq x y z
N GLY A 1 -14.64 19.95 -10.75
CA GLY A 1 -13.18 20.09 -10.99
C GLY A 1 -12.58 18.69 -10.98
N LEU A 2 -11.32 18.52 -10.58
CA LEU A 2 -10.78 17.21 -10.20
C LEU A 2 -11.12 16.97 -8.71
N ASP A 3 -11.85 15.91 -8.39
CA ASP A 3 -12.34 15.68 -7.02
C ASP A 3 -11.37 14.86 -6.16
N GLY A 4 -10.57 14.00 -6.80
CA GLY A 4 -9.61 13.16 -6.10
C GLY A 4 -8.45 12.72 -6.97
N ILE A 5 -7.39 12.24 -6.32
CA ILE A 5 -6.27 11.54 -6.95
C ILE A 5 -6.01 10.24 -6.20
N TYR A 6 -5.42 9.27 -6.87
CA TYR A 6 -5.09 7.98 -6.26
C TYR A 6 -3.65 7.60 -6.57
N ILE A 7 -2.90 7.24 -5.54
CA ILE A 7 -1.49 6.84 -5.64
C ILE A 7 -1.40 5.31 -5.59
N GLY A 8 -0.85 4.71 -6.64
CA GLY A 8 -0.34 3.35 -6.64
C GLY A 8 1.16 3.36 -6.33
N PRO A 9 1.61 2.99 -5.11
CA PRO A 9 3.03 3.12 -4.75
C PRO A 9 3.96 2.23 -5.58
N SER A 10 3.47 1.11 -6.10
CA SER A 10 4.23 0.21 -6.97
C SER A 10 4.53 0.86 -8.32
N ASP A 11 3.51 1.40 -8.99
CA ASP A 11 3.65 2.07 -10.29
C ASP A 11 4.44 3.37 -10.17
N LEU A 12 4.22 4.13 -9.09
CA LEU A 12 5.00 5.33 -8.80
C LEU A 12 6.47 4.98 -8.57
N GLY A 13 6.76 3.95 -7.79
CA GLY A 13 8.13 3.49 -7.56
C GLY A 13 8.82 3.06 -8.85
N LEU A 14 8.13 2.30 -9.70
CA LEU A 14 8.63 1.91 -11.02
C LEU A 14 8.91 3.13 -11.91
N SER A 15 8.00 4.11 -11.92
CA SER A 15 8.13 5.34 -12.72
C SER A 15 9.31 6.20 -12.29
N LEU A 16 9.72 6.12 -11.02
CA LEU A 16 10.86 6.84 -10.46
C LEU A 16 12.17 6.02 -10.51
N GLY A 17 12.17 4.87 -11.18
CA GLY A 17 13.35 4.00 -11.33
C GLY A 17 13.67 3.15 -10.11
N GLY A 18 12.77 3.06 -9.14
CA GLY A 18 12.91 2.21 -7.96
C GLY A 18 12.27 0.83 -8.13
N ILE A 19 12.19 0.10 -7.02
CA ILE A 19 11.61 -1.25 -7.00
C ILE A 19 10.08 -1.15 -6.81
N PRO A 20 9.26 -1.83 -7.65
CA PRO A 20 7.81 -1.87 -7.48
C PRO A 20 7.44 -2.58 -6.17
N LYS A 21 6.79 -1.85 -5.26
CA LYS A 21 6.28 -2.34 -3.96
C LYS A 21 5.03 -1.55 -3.58
N LEU A 22 4.07 -2.22 -2.94
CA LEU A 22 2.88 -1.55 -2.39
C LEU A 22 3.25 -0.70 -1.16
N ASP A 23 3.99 -1.28 -0.22
CA ASP A 23 4.44 -0.57 0.97
C ASP A 23 5.83 -0.01 0.72
N GLN A 24 5.88 1.23 0.23
CA GLN A 24 7.13 1.89 -0.12
C GLN A 24 7.85 2.41 1.11
N THR A 25 9.12 2.00 1.24
CA THR A 25 10.05 2.46 2.28
C THR A 25 11.27 3.19 1.70
N ASP A 26 11.38 3.25 0.38
CA ASP A 26 12.47 3.96 -0.31
C ASP A 26 12.29 5.48 -0.15
N PRO A 27 13.24 6.21 0.49
CA PRO A 27 13.03 7.62 0.83
C PRO A 27 12.63 8.51 -0.35
N PRO A 28 13.32 8.49 -1.52
CA PRO A 28 12.87 9.18 -2.73
C PRO A 28 11.40 8.94 -3.11
N ILE A 29 10.93 7.70 -3.03
CA ILE A 29 9.54 7.36 -3.41
C ILE A 29 8.57 7.84 -2.34
N VAL A 30 8.90 7.66 -1.06
CA VAL A 30 8.09 8.16 0.06
C VAL A 30 7.97 9.69 0.02
N ASP A 31 9.04 10.40 -0.34
CA ASP A 31 9.03 11.86 -0.47
C ASP A 31 8.18 12.30 -1.66
N ALA A 32 8.19 11.55 -2.77
CA ALA A 32 7.28 11.79 -3.89
C ALA A 32 5.80 11.59 -3.48
N ILE A 33 5.49 10.50 -2.75
CA ILE A 33 4.15 10.24 -2.20
C ILE A 33 3.68 11.42 -1.34
N LYS A 34 4.53 11.89 -0.41
CA LYS A 34 4.20 13.03 0.47
C LYS A 34 4.08 14.35 -0.28
N THR A 35 4.86 14.55 -1.33
CA THR A 35 4.77 15.74 -2.19
C THR A 35 3.42 15.78 -2.91
N ILE A 36 3.00 14.66 -3.49
CA ILE A 36 1.71 14.51 -4.16
C ILE A 36 0.56 14.73 -3.16
N LEU A 37 0.63 14.10 -1.99
CA LEU A 37 -0.33 14.29 -0.89
C LEU A 37 -0.49 15.77 -0.51
N LYS A 38 0.63 16.46 -0.27
CA LYS A 38 0.64 17.88 0.10
C LYS A 38 0.03 18.75 -0.99
N ALA A 39 0.33 18.48 -2.25
CA ALA A 39 -0.24 19.19 -3.38
C ALA A 39 -1.76 18.99 -3.46
N ALA A 40 -2.24 17.75 -3.38
CA ALA A 40 -3.67 17.45 -3.41
C ALA A 40 -4.43 18.20 -2.32
N LYS A 41 -3.94 18.12 -1.07
CA LYS A 41 -4.52 18.84 0.07
C LYS A 41 -4.52 20.35 -0.13
N LYS A 42 -3.42 20.93 -0.63
CA LYS A 42 -3.34 22.38 -0.93
C LYS A 42 -4.41 22.83 -1.93
N HIS A 43 -4.80 21.96 -2.85
CA HIS A 43 -5.78 22.26 -3.90
C HIS A 43 -7.20 21.79 -3.57
N GLY A 44 -7.45 21.27 -2.36
CA GLY A 44 -8.78 20.77 -1.98
C GLY A 44 -9.19 19.49 -2.71
N VAL A 45 -8.22 18.71 -3.21
CA VAL A 45 -8.43 17.44 -3.91
C VAL A 45 -8.20 16.28 -2.94
N HIS A 46 -9.10 15.31 -2.92
CA HIS A 46 -9.02 14.16 -2.00
C HIS A 46 -7.94 13.16 -2.41
N PRO A 47 -6.88 12.95 -1.60
CA PRO A 47 -5.83 12.00 -1.93
C PRO A 47 -6.18 10.59 -1.42
N GLY A 48 -6.03 9.60 -2.30
CA GLY A 48 -6.12 8.18 -1.99
C GLY A 48 -4.80 7.43 -2.21
N ILE A 49 -4.62 6.28 -1.55
CA ILE A 49 -3.44 5.43 -1.68
C ILE A 49 -3.76 3.94 -1.49
N HIS A 50 -3.04 3.08 -2.22
CA HIS A 50 -3.06 1.64 -2.01
C HIS A 50 -2.01 1.20 -0.99
N CYS A 51 -2.38 0.32 -0.06
CA CYS A 51 -1.50 -0.22 0.98
C CYS A 51 -1.55 -1.76 0.94
N GLY A 52 -0.38 -2.40 1.03
CA GLY A 52 -0.25 -3.85 1.09
C GLY A 52 -0.43 -4.43 2.50
N THR A 53 -0.11 -3.64 3.55
CA THR A 53 -0.26 -4.07 4.95
C THR A 53 -1.16 -3.12 5.75
N THR A 54 -1.63 -3.63 6.89
CA THR A 54 -2.41 -2.83 7.85
C THR A 54 -1.54 -1.75 8.50
N GLU A 55 -0.26 -2.04 8.73
CA GLU A 55 0.72 -1.12 9.30
C GLU A 55 0.94 0.09 8.39
N TYR A 56 1.15 -0.15 7.09
CA TYR A 56 1.31 0.93 6.12
C TYR A 56 0.02 1.72 5.92
N ALA A 57 -1.14 1.06 5.94
CA ALA A 57 -2.44 1.74 5.90
C ALA A 57 -2.63 2.71 7.08
N LYS A 58 -2.28 2.29 8.31
CA LYS A 58 -2.30 3.17 9.49
C LYS A 58 -1.35 4.35 9.32
N GLN A 59 -0.16 4.11 8.76
CA GLN A 59 0.80 5.17 8.47
C GLN A 59 0.27 6.17 7.42
N ALA A 60 -0.39 5.68 6.36
CA ALA A 60 -1.02 6.53 5.34
C ALA A 60 -2.15 7.39 5.93
N ILE A 61 -2.99 6.83 6.81
CA ILE A 61 -3.99 7.60 7.56
C ILE A 61 -3.30 8.69 8.38
N ALA A 62 -2.22 8.34 9.10
CA ALA A 62 -1.46 9.30 9.90
C ALA A 62 -0.78 10.40 9.06
N TRP A 63 -0.43 10.12 7.80
CA TRP A 63 0.05 11.14 6.85
C TRP A 63 -1.07 12.08 6.38
N GLY A 64 -2.33 11.64 6.42
CA GLY A 64 -3.50 12.46 6.09
C GLY A 64 -4.19 12.12 4.76
N PHE A 65 -4.06 10.88 4.27
CA PHE A 65 -4.86 10.39 3.13
C PHE A 65 -6.35 10.29 3.49
N ASP A 66 -7.24 10.66 2.56
CA ASP A 66 -8.70 10.60 2.75
C ASP A 66 -9.29 9.24 2.37
N LEU A 67 -8.64 8.54 1.44
CA LEU A 67 -9.01 7.20 1.01
C LEU A 67 -7.81 6.26 1.13
N VAL A 68 -7.95 5.17 1.88
CA VAL A 68 -6.88 4.20 2.10
C VAL A 68 -7.38 2.80 1.78
N THR A 69 -6.88 2.22 0.70
CA THR A 69 -7.20 0.83 0.31
C THR A 69 -6.27 -0.12 1.04
N ILE A 70 -6.81 -1.14 1.68
CA ILE A 70 -6.04 -2.14 2.43
C ILE A 70 -6.11 -3.47 1.68
N ALA A 71 -5.01 -3.82 1.03
CA ALA A 71 -4.81 -5.01 0.22
C ALA A 71 -5.83 -5.19 -0.92
N ALA A 72 -5.57 -6.20 -1.77
CA ALA A 72 -6.53 -6.69 -2.74
C ALA A 72 -7.23 -7.95 -2.18
N ASP A 73 -8.45 -8.21 -2.63
CA ASP A 73 -9.26 -9.36 -2.20
C ASP A 73 -8.57 -10.70 -2.48
N ASN A 74 -7.96 -10.85 -3.65
CA ASN A 74 -7.17 -12.01 -4.02
C ASN A 74 -5.98 -12.23 -3.08
N ALA A 75 -5.29 -11.17 -2.65
CA ALA A 75 -4.17 -11.24 -1.72
C ALA A 75 -4.64 -11.68 -0.32
N LEU A 76 -5.77 -11.15 0.14
CA LEU A 76 -6.39 -11.56 1.41
C LEU A 76 -6.81 -13.04 1.38
N LEU A 77 -7.47 -13.47 0.29
CA LEU A 77 -7.86 -14.88 0.10
C LEU A 77 -6.63 -15.80 0.03
N ASN A 78 -5.59 -15.40 -0.70
CA ASN A 78 -4.32 -16.14 -0.81
C ASN A 78 -3.66 -16.30 0.57
N LEU A 79 -3.59 -15.23 1.36
CA LEU A 79 -3.03 -15.25 2.71
C LEU A 79 -3.81 -16.22 3.61
N ALA A 80 -5.15 -16.12 3.63
CA ALA A 80 -6.00 -16.98 4.44
C ALA A 80 -5.89 -18.46 4.03
N ALA A 81 -5.88 -18.74 2.72
CA ALA A 81 -5.73 -20.09 2.19
C ALA A 81 -4.38 -20.71 2.57
N LYS A 82 -3.28 -19.95 2.43
CA LYS A 82 -1.94 -20.41 2.83
C LYS A 82 -1.91 -20.70 4.34
N ALA A 83 -2.51 -19.85 5.16
CA ALA A 83 -2.55 -20.04 6.61
C ALA A 83 -3.26 -21.35 7.00
N ALA A 84 -4.42 -21.63 6.39
CA ALA A 84 -5.15 -22.88 6.64
C ALA A 84 -4.35 -24.13 6.26
N VAL A 85 -3.66 -24.11 5.11
CA VAL A 85 -2.83 -25.25 4.67
C VAL A 85 -1.62 -25.46 5.57
N ALA A 86 -1.00 -24.36 6.03
CA ALA A 86 0.16 -24.39 6.90
C ALA A 86 -0.17 -24.99 8.28
N ASP A 87 -1.31 -24.60 8.85
CA ASP A 87 -1.86 -25.17 10.07
C ASP A 87 -2.08 -26.68 9.95
N MET A 88 -2.73 -27.12 8.86
CA MET A 88 -2.92 -28.55 8.57
C MET A 88 -1.60 -29.35 8.43
N ARG A 89 -0.50 -28.68 8.05
CA ARG A 89 0.83 -29.29 7.92
C ARG A 89 1.63 -29.29 9.23
N GLY A 90 1.10 -28.72 10.31
CA GLY A 90 1.85 -28.54 11.56
C GLY A 90 3.01 -27.55 11.44
N SER A 91 2.99 -26.69 10.42
CA SER A 91 4.01 -25.67 10.15
C SER A 91 3.33 -24.31 10.06
N PRO A 92 2.91 -23.70 11.18
CA PRO A 92 2.21 -22.42 11.13
C PRO A 92 3.05 -21.39 10.37
N LEU A 93 2.39 -20.63 9.47
CA LEU A 93 3.08 -19.57 8.73
C LEU A 93 3.67 -18.56 9.71
N THR A 94 4.98 -18.33 9.61
CA THR A 94 5.60 -17.15 10.19
C THR A 94 5.10 -15.91 9.42
N PRO A 95 4.66 -14.84 10.09
CA PRO A 95 4.27 -13.61 9.40
C PRO A 95 5.51 -13.01 8.72
N GLY A 96 5.64 -13.15 7.40
CA GLY A 96 6.85 -12.70 6.72
C GLY A 96 7.02 -13.21 5.30
N SER A 97 6.15 -12.80 4.39
CA SER A 97 6.47 -12.44 2.99
C SER A 97 5.17 -12.26 2.23
N SER A 98 4.69 -11.02 2.20
CA SER A 98 3.80 -10.57 1.15
C SER A 98 4.56 -10.68 -0.17
N GLY A 99 4.24 -11.71 -0.96
CA GLY A 99 4.53 -11.66 -2.38
C GLY A 99 3.80 -10.48 -3.02
N PRO A 100 4.13 -10.11 -4.26
CA PRO A 100 3.45 -9.00 -4.95
C PRO A 100 1.94 -9.26 -5.16
N TYR A 101 1.46 -10.48 -4.86
CA TYR A 101 0.08 -10.95 -4.89
C TYR A 101 -0.20 -11.96 -3.78
#